data_AF-A0A2S0PEC0-F1
#
_entry.id   AF-A0A2S0PEC0-F1
#
_cell.length_a   1.000
_cell.length_b   1.000
_cell.length_c   1.000
_cell.angle_alpha   90.00
_cell.angle_beta   90.00
_cell.angle_gamma   90.00
#
_symmetry.space_group_name_H-M   'P 1'
#
loop_
_entity.id
_entity.type
_entity.pdbx_description
1 polymer ?
#
loop_
_entity_poly.entity_id
_entity_poly.type
_entity_poly.pdbx_seq_one_letter_code
_entity_poly.pdbx_strand_id
1 'polypeptide(L)'
;MRDFNNDGQINIQGDFNVNDNSQNQHRLLVHCSSEELLQERPFRQENIRLEQSRKVKQLKPIYGLSLVLFCAAAGWAAFNGQADLTSFILGVASIFLGFQSLKATIEPNSFQIEEKNAINEIDKLLKQRRIK
;
A
#
# COMPACT_ATOMS: atom_id res chain seq x y z
N MET A 1 3.55 -17.48 14.76
CA MET A 1 4.32 -18.38 15.63
C MET A 1 5.78 -18.13 15.32
N ARG A 2 6.59 -17.77 16.32
CA ARG A 2 8.01 -17.43 16.15
C ARG A 2 8.80 -18.61 16.74
N ASP A 3 9.57 -19.30 15.91
CA ASP A 3 10.36 -20.44 16.37
C ASP A 3 11.62 -19.92 17.06
N PHE A 4 11.76 -20.26 18.34
CA PHE A 4 12.98 -20.01 19.11
C PHE A 4 14.00 -21.09 18.76
N ASN A 5 14.95 -20.75 17.88
CA ASN A 5 16.10 -21.62 17.62
C ASN A 5 17.16 -21.37 18.69
N ASN A 6 17.18 -22.23 19.71
CA ASN A 6 18.22 -22.24 20.73
C ASN A 6 19.32 -23.20 20.28
N ASP A 7 20.51 -22.67 19.99
CA ASP A 7 21.68 -23.38 19.48
C ASP A 7 22.40 -24.23 20.57
N GLY A 8 21.59 -24.97 21.34
CA GLY A 8 22.06 -26.03 22.23
C GLY A 8 22.63 -25.62 23.59
N GLN A 9 22.45 -24.38 24.06
CA GLN A 9 23.04 -23.92 25.34
C GLN A 9 22.03 -23.34 26.35
N ILE A 10 20.87 -23.97 26.53
CA ILE A 10 20.06 -23.68 27.73
C ILE A 10 19.75 -25.00 28.43
N ASN A 11 20.51 -25.30 29.49
CA ASN A 11 20.23 -26.41 30.39
C ASN A 11 19.35 -25.90 31.54
N ILE A 12 18.11 -26.39 31.61
CA ILE A 12 17.12 -25.94 32.58
C ILE A 12 16.73 -27.14 33.45
N GLN A 13 17.21 -27.17 34.70
CA GLN A 13 16.81 -28.16 35.70
C GLN A 13 15.62 -27.65 36.54
N GLY A 14 14.56 -27.21 35.88
CA GLY A 14 13.35 -26.70 36.54
C GLY A 14 12.30 -26.18 35.55
N ASP A 15 11.17 -25.70 36.06
CA ASP A 15 10.13 -25.06 35.25
C ASP A 15 10.65 -23.74 34.67
N PHE A 16 10.85 -23.71 33.35
CA PHE A 16 11.21 -22.50 32.62
C PHE A 16 9.96 -21.69 32.32
N ASN A 17 9.67 -20.70 33.16
CA ASN A 17 8.60 -19.77 32.89
C ASN A 17 9.18 -18.51 32.21
N VAL A 18 9.08 -18.44 30.88
CA VAL A 18 9.34 -17.18 30.16
C VAL A 18 8.13 -16.30 30.39
N ASN A 19 8.20 -15.45 31.41
CA ASN A 19 7.27 -14.35 31.51
C ASN A 19 7.68 -13.32 30.45
N ASP A 20 7.08 -13.45 29.27
CA ASP A 20 7.21 -12.49 28.20
C ASP A 20 6.52 -11.19 28.66
N ASN A 21 7.27 -10.37 29.39
CA ASN A 21 6.84 -9.06 29.85
C ASN A 21 6.84 -8.03 28.70
N SER A 22 6.85 -8.51 27.44
CA SER A 22 6.47 -7.66 26.32
C SER A 22 5.01 -7.27 26.53
N GLN A 23 4.82 -6.02 26.95
CA GLN A 23 3.55 -5.34 26.84
C GLN A 23 3.20 -5.25 25.36
N ASN A 24 2.70 -6.33 24.76
CA ASN A 24 2.13 -6.42 23.43
C ASN A 24 0.74 -5.72 23.38
N GLN A 25 0.57 -4.68 24.18
CA GLN A 25 -0.50 -3.73 23.97
C GLN A 25 0.06 -2.72 22.99
N HIS A 26 -0.56 -2.62 21.80
CA HIS A 26 -0.35 -1.50 20.90
C HIS A 26 -0.46 -0.21 21.73
N ARG A 27 0.68 0.41 22.06
CA ARG A 27 0.69 1.66 22.79
C ARG A 27 0.13 2.72 21.85
N LEU A 28 -0.84 3.48 22.34
CA LEU A 28 -1.35 4.66 21.64
C LEU A 28 -0.17 5.58 21.31
N LEU A 29 -0.13 6.16 20.11
CA LEU A 29 0.96 7.02 19.63
C LEU A 29 1.28 8.17 20.61
N VAL A 30 0.28 8.63 21.36
CA VAL A 30 0.41 9.63 22.42
C VAL A 30 1.36 9.20 23.55
N HIS A 31 1.43 7.91 23.85
CA HIS A 31 2.26 7.33 24.91
C HIS A 31 3.68 6.96 24.44
N CYS A 32 3.98 7.04 23.14
CA CYS A 32 5.31 6.80 22.61
C CYS A 32 6.26 7.96 22.94
N SER A 33 7.52 7.61 23.19
CA SER A 33 8.60 8.58 23.33
C SER A 33 8.89 9.27 21.98
N SER A 34 9.55 10.43 22.02
CA SER A 34 9.84 11.18 20.79
C SER A 34 10.78 10.44 19.84
N GLU A 35 11.69 9.61 20.36
CA GLU A 35 12.59 8.79 19.53
C GLU A 35 11.85 7.63 18.85
N GLU A 36 10.93 6.96 19.56
CA GLU A 36 10.07 5.94 18.98
C GLU A 36 9.17 6.52 17.87
N LEU A 37 8.60 7.71 18.09
CA LEU A 37 7.79 8.42 17.08
C LEU A 37 8.59 8.77 15.81
N LEU A 38 9.87 9.15 15.96
CA LEU A 38 10.76 9.44 14.83
C LEU A 38 11.15 8.17 14.04
N GLN A 39 11.26 7.02 14.71
CA GLN A 39 11.51 5.73 14.05
C GLN A 39 10.24 5.14 13.41
N GLU A 40 9.08 5.39 13.99
CA GLU A 40 7.81 4.85 13.51
C GLU A 40 7.31 5.57 12.24
N ARG A 41 7.63 6.86 12.09
CA ARG A 41 7.29 7.67 10.90
C ARG A 41 7.82 7.08 9.57
N PRO A 42 9.12 6.78 9.38
CA PRO A 42 9.61 6.18 8.15
C PRO A 42 9.09 4.75 7.94
N PHE A 43 8.87 3.98 9.02
CA PHE A 43 8.30 2.64 8.93
C PHE A 43 6.87 2.65 8.36
N ARG A 44 6.01 3.55 8.85
CA ARG A 44 4.64 3.72 8.34
C ARG A 44 4.61 4.22 6.90
N GLN A 45 5.52 5.14 6.54
CA GLN A 45 5.69 5.59 5.15
C GLN A 45 6.11 4.46 4.21
N GLU A 46 7.03 3.59 4.66
CA GLU A 46 7.46 2.42 3.89
C GLU A 46 6.31 1.43 3.70
N ASN A 47 5.49 1.20 4.73
CA ASN A 47 4.30 0.34 4.62
C ASN A 47 3.30 0.86 3.57
N ILE A 48 3.01 2.17 3.57
CA ILE A 48 2.16 2.80 2.54
C ILE A 48 2.75 2.57 1.13
N ARG A 49 4.06 2.78 0.98
CA ARG A 49 4.77 2.59 -0.29
C ARG A 49 4.74 1.13 -0.75
N LEU A 50 4.96 0.18 0.15
CA LEU A 50 4.92 -1.25 -0.15
C LEU A 50 3.53 -1.69 -0.60
N GLU A 51 2.48 -1.23 0.06
CA GLU A 51 1.11 -1.55 -0.33
C GLU A 51 0.73 -0.93 -1.68
N GLN A 52 1.10 0.33 -1.91
CA GLN A 52 0.90 0.99 -3.20
C GLN A 52 1.68 0.27 -4.32
N SER A 53 2.92 -0.16 -4.06
CA SER A 53 3.73 -0.92 -5.01
C SER A 53 3.08 -2.27 -5.33
N ARG A 54 2.53 -2.98 -4.34
CA ARG A 54 1.80 -4.25 -4.56
C ARG A 54 0.57 -4.04 -5.44
N LYS A 55 -0.25 -3.02 -5.16
CA LYS A 55 -1.42 -2.67 -5.98
C LYS A 55 -1.01 -2.39 -7.44
N VAL A 56 -0.02 -1.52 -7.64
CA VAL A 56 0.48 -1.17 -8.97
C VAL A 56 1.03 -2.41 -9.69
N LYS A 57 1.80 -3.26 -8.99
CA LYS A 57 2.38 -4.47 -9.59
C LYS A 57 1.31 -5.45 -10.09
N GLN A 58 0.20 -5.58 -9.36
CA GLN A 58 -0.90 -6.46 -9.76
C GLN A 58 -1.70 -5.88 -10.94
N LEU A 59 -1.90 -4.56 -10.98
CA LEU A 59 -2.75 -3.91 -11.99
C LEU A 59 -2.00 -3.55 -13.28
N LYS A 60 -0.68 -3.35 -13.22
CA LYS A 60 0.19 -3.09 -14.38
C LYS A 60 -0.03 -4.05 -15.56
N PRO A 61 -0.05 -5.39 -15.39
CA PRO A 61 -0.28 -6.29 -16.52
C PRO A 61 -1.67 -6.15 -17.12
N ILE A 62 -2.70 -5.84 -16.32
CA ILE A 62 -4.09 -5.68 -16.80
C ILE A 62 -4.19 -4.43 -17.68
N TYR A 63 -3.68 -3.29 -17.20
CA TYR A 63 -3.65 -2.06 -18.01
C TYR A 63 -2.79 -2.23 -19.27
N GLY A 64 -1.65 -2.93 -19.17
CA GLY A 64 -0.82 -3.25 -20.32
C GLY A 64 -1.56 -4.08 -21.37
N LEU A 65 -2.25 -5.14 -20.94
CA LEU A 65 -3.06 -5.97 -21.83
C LEU A 65 -4.20 -5.18 -22.47
N SER A 66 -4.90 -4.33 -21.70
CA SER A 66 -5.98 -3.49 -22.25
C SER A 66 -5.49 -2.54 -23.33
N LEU A 67 -4.28 -1.97 -23.17
CA LEU A 67 -3.69 -1.08 -24.15
C LEU A 67 -3.34 -1.82 -25.44
N VAL A 68 -2.76 -3.02 -25.31
CA VAL A 68 -2.43 -3.89 -26.46
C VAL A 68 -3.69 -4.25 -27.23
N LEU A 69 -4.75 -4.67 -26.54
CA LEU A 69 -6.04 -5.01 -27.15
C LEU A 69 -6.68 -3.80 -27.84
N PHE A 70 -6.62 -2.63 -27.20
CA PHE A 70 -7.13 -1.38 -27.78
C PHE A 70 -6.40 -1.03 -29.08
N CYS A 71 -5.07 -1.11 -29.10
CA CYS A 71 -4.27 -0.88 -30.31
C CYS A 71 -4.55 -1.91 -31.41
N ALA A 72 -4.69 -3.20 -31.06
CA ALA A 72 -5.02 -4.25 -32.00
C ALA A 72 -6.41 -4.04 -32.63
N ALA A 73 -7.40 -3.68 -31.82
CA ALA A 73 -8.75 -3.38 -32.29
C ALA A 73 -8.77 -2.14 -33.21
N ALA A 74 -8.06 -1.07 -32.83
CA ALA A 74 -7.94 0.13 -33.64
C ALA A 74 -7.25 -0.14 -34.99
N GLY A 75 -6.16 -0.93 -34.99
CA GLY A 75 -5.48 -1.35 -36.21
C GLY A 75 -6.40 -2.17 -37.12
N TRP A 76 -7.11 -3.15 -36.55
CA TRP A 76 -8.05 -3.98 -37.30
C TRP A 76 -9.21 -3.18 -37.92
N ALA A 77 -9.75 -2.21 -37.18
CA ALA A 77 -10.80 -1.33 -37.68
C ALA A 77 -10.30 -0.45 -38.84
N ALA A 78 -9.05 0.05 -38.76
CA ALA A 78 -8.43 0.82 -39.83
C ALA A 78 -8.20 0.01 -41.11
N PHE A 79 -7.78 -1.26 -40.99
CA PHE A 79 -7.57 -2.14 -42.16
C PHE A 79 -8.89 -2.52 -42.86
N ASN A 80 -9.98 -2.71 -42.12
CA ASN A 80 -11.27 -3.10 -42.69
C ASN A 80 -12.15 -1.92 -43.11
N GLY A 81 -11.72 -0.68 -42.88
CA GLY A 81 -12.49 0.52 -43.24
C GLY A 81 -13.80 0.71 -42.48
N GLN A 82 -14.07 -0.05 -41.42
CA GLN A 82 -15.32 -0.04 -40.64
C GLN A 82 -15.29 1.00 -39.50
N ALA A 83 -14.65 2.14 -39.74
CA ALA A 83 -14.58 3.23 -38.77
C ALA A 83 -15.85 4.08 -38.81
N ASP A 84 -16.96 3.52 -38.33
CA ASP A 84 -18.23 4.24 -38.19
C ASP A 84 -18.20 5.22 -37.00
N LEU A 85 -19.12 6.19 -37.01
CA LEU A 85 -19.32 7.15 -35.90
C LEU A 85 -19.50 6.45 -34.55
N THR A 86 -20.15 5.28 -34.54
CA THR A 86 -20.32 4.44 -33.35
C THR A 86 -18.98 3.96 -32.80
N SER A 87 -18.04 3.55 -33.66
CA SER A 87 -16.69 3.12 -33.28
C SER A 87 -15.89 4.27 -32.65
N PHE A 88 -16.08 5.49 -33.17
CA PHE A 88 -15.46 6.69 -32.59
C PHE A 88 -16.01 7.00 -31.19
N ILE A 89 -17.34 7.00 -31.02
CA ILE A 89 -17.99 7.24 -29.72
C ILE A 89 -17.58 6.17 -28.69
N LEU A 90 -17.56 4.90 -29.10
CA LEU A 90 -17.09 3.79 -28.25
C LEU A 90 -15.62 3.95 -27.86
N GLY A 91 -14.77 4.40 -28.79
CA GLY A 91 -13.36 4.69 -28.51
C GLY A 91 -13.20 5.75 -27.41
N VAL A 92 -13.92 6.87 -27.54
CA VAL A 92 -13.90 7.96 -26.54
C VAL A 92 -14.44 7.48 -25.19
N ALA A 93 -15.56 6.75 -25.17
CA ALA A 93 -16.14 6.22 -23.94
C ALA A 93 -15.19 5.22 -23.24
N SER A 94 -14.49 4.39 -24.01
CA SER A 94 -13.51 3.43 -23.50
C SER A 94 -12.32 4.13 -22.84
N ILE A 95 -11.81 5.20 -23.46
CA ILE A 95 -10.73 6.01 -22.88
C ILE A 95 -11.19 6.68 -21.58
N PHE A 96 -12.41 7.23 -21.55
CA PHE A 96 -12.96 7.86 -20.35
C PHE A 96 -13.13 6.86 -19.19
N LEU A 97 -13.67 5.67 -19.47
CA LEU A 97 -13.80 4.60 -18.47
C LEU A 97 -12.43 4.11 -17.99
N GLY A 98 -11.45 3.98 -18.88
CA GLY A 98 -10.07 3.65 -18.53
C GLY A 98 -9.46 4.69 -17.59
N PHE A 99 -9.69 5.98 -17.86
CA PHE A 99 -9.20 7.07 -17.00
C PHE A 99 -9.86 7.05 -15.61
N GLN A 100 -11.18 6.85 -15.54
CA GLN A 100 -11.90 6.74 -14.26
C GLN A 100 -11.43 5.52 -13.45
N SER A 101 -11.21 4.38 -14.11
CA SER A 101 -10.65 3.18 -13.48
C SER A 101 -9.24 3.43 -12.92
N LEU A 102 -8.39 4.12 -13.69
CA LEU A 102 -7.04 4.46 -13.25
C LEU A 102 -7.08 5.39 -12.04
N LYS A 103 -7.97 6.38 -12.04
CA LYS A 103 -8.17 7.30 -10.91
C LYS A 103 -8.60 6.53 -9.65
N ALA A 104 -9.59 5.64 -9.76
CA ALA A 104 -10.04 4.80 -8.65
C ALA A 104 -8.93 3.86 -8.14
N THR A 105 -8.05 3.40 -9.01
CA THR A 105 -6.90 2.56 -8.63
C THR A 105 -5.84 3.33 -7.83
N ILE A 106 -5.66 4.62 -8.13
CA ILE A 106 -4.71 5.49 -7.44
C ILE A 106 -5.29 5.99 -6.11
N GLU A 107 -6.60 5.95 -5.95
CA GLU A 107 -7.29 6.39 -4.74
C GLU A 107 -6.82 5.58 -3.51
N PRO A 108 -6.44 6.25 -2.41
CA PRO A 108 -5.84 5.58 -1.27
C PRO A 108 -6.84 4.64 -0.58
N ASN A 109 -6.35 3.46 -0.18
CA ASN A 109 -7.14 2.49 0.59
C ASN A 109 -7.54 3.05 1.97
N SER A 110 -8.55 2.48 2.63
CA SER A 110 -8.87 2.78 4.03
C SER A 110 -7.64 2.66 4.94
N PHE A 111 -6.86 1.58 4.77
CA PHE A 111 -5.59 1.39 5.48
C PHE A 111 -4.57 2.50 5.20
N GLN A 112 -4.40 2.91 3.94
CA GLN A 112 -3.45 3.98 3.59
C GLN A 112 -3.89 5.34 4.12
N ILE A 113 -5.20 5.57 4.25
CA ILE A 113 -5.76 6.76 4.89
C ILE A 113 -5.49 6.72 6.39
N GLU A 114 -5.69 5.58 7.04
CA GLU A 114 -5.39 5.37 8.46
C GLU A 114 -3.90 5.59 8.77
N GLU A 115 -3.00 5.00 7.97
CA GLU A 115 -1.55 5.21 8.12
C GLU A 115 -1.14 6.67 7.87
N LYS A 116 -1.75 7.36 6.90
CA LYS A 116 -1.53 8.80 6.71
C LYS A 116 -2.02 9.63 7.89
N ASN A 117 -3.16 9.26 8.48
CA ASN A 117 -3.69 9.94 9.65
C ASN A 117 -2.79 9.72 10.87
N ALA A 118 -2.27 8.51 11.06
CA ALA A 118 -1.27 8.20 12.08
C ALA A 118 0.01 9.04 11.90
N ILE A 119 0.53 9.16 10.68
CA ILE A 119 1.69 10.03 10.39
C ILE A 119 1.38 11.50 10.72
N ASN A 120 0.19 11.98 10.37
CA ASN A 120 -0.23 13.35 10.69
C ASN A 120 -0.35 13.57 12.21
N GLU A 121 -0.78 12.55 12.96
CA GLU A 121 -0.84 12.58 14.42
C GLU A 121 0.56 12.61 15.03
N ILE A 122 1.49 11.79 14.53
CA ILE A 122 2.91 11.80 14.91
C ILE A 122 3.51 13.18 14.68
N ASP A 123 3.32 13.78 13.50
CA ASP A 123 3.84 15.11 13.16
C ASP A 123 3.25 16.20 14.09
N LYS A 124 1.96 16.08 14.45
CA LYS A 124 1.33 16.99 15.44
C LYS A 124 1.94 16.83 16.83
N LEU A 125 2.16 15.59 17.30
CA LEU A 125 2.75 15.31 18.60
C LEU A 125 4.21 15.78 18.68
N LEU A 126 5.01 15.55 17.64
CA LEU A 126 6.39 16.04 17.56
C LEU A 126 6.43 17.58 17.59
N LYS A 127 5.55 18.23 16.81
CA LYS A 127 5.42 19.69 16.81
C LYS A 127 4.99 20.26 18.17
N GLN A 128 4.07 19.60 18.86
CA GLN A 128 3.67 19.97 20.23
C GLN A 128 4.84 19.85 21.22
N ARG A 129 5.71 18.85 21.04
CA ARG A 129 6.93 18.64 21.84
C ARG A 129 8.10 19.54 21.41
N ARG A 130 7.89 20.46 20.45
CA ARG A 130 8.91 21.36 19.84
C ARG A 130 10.06 20.61 19.14
N ILE A 131 9.84 19.36 18.75
CA ILE A 131 10.79 18.54 18.01
C ILE A 131 10.34 18.59 16.53
N LYS A 132 11.27 18.91 15.63
CA LYS A 132 11.00 19.04 14.19
C LYS A 132 11.19 17.72 13.46
#